data_AF-A0A7X1GLQ9-F1
#
_entry.id   AF-A0A7X1GLQ9-F1
#
_cell.length_a   1.000
_cell.length_b   1.000
_cell.length_c   1.000
_cell.angle_alpha   90.00
_cell.angle_beta   90.00
_cell.angle_gamma   90.00
#
_symmetry.space_group_name_H-M   'P 1'
#
loop_
_entity.id
_entity.type
_entity.pdbx_description
1 polymer ?
#
loop_
_entity_poly.entity_id
_entity_poly.type
_entity_poly.pdbx_seq_one_letter_code
_entity_poly.pdbx_strand_id
1 'polypeptide(L)'
;MARYEHLPIYKAAFDMAGHIEKIVRNFSRYHKYTLGTELRDCSRKVLKQIIEANASRAREPLLLQLRQDLEWFKVLARLCHEAGGFASTRAYLHVSEQVVGIARQNEGWLRQTSKSREGRTTRKISGEAGHGRCEVESDGPADPGP
;
A
#
# COMPACT_ATOMS: atom_id res chain seq x y z
N MET A 1 5.94 -10.95 15.68
CA MET A 1 5.77 -9.81 14.75
C MET A 1 7.02 -9.67 13.92
N ALA A 2 6.91 -9.42 12.61
CA ALA A 2 8.08 -9.13 11.78
C ALA A 2 8.69 -7.78 12.20
N ARG A 3 10.03 -7.71 12.30
CA ARG A 3 10.74 -6.46 12.58
C ARG A 3 10.49 -5.49 11.42
N TYR A 4 10.07 -4.25 11.70
CA TYR A 4 9.76 -3.25 10.66
C TYR A 4 10.79 -2.11 10.60
N GLU A 5 11.62 -1.94 11.64
CA GLU A 5 12.58 -0.84 11.78
C GLU A 5 13.63 -0.79 10.66
N HIS A 6 13.95 -1.93 10.06
CA HIS A 6 14.91 -2.05 8.96
C HIS A 6 14.29 -1.76 7.57
N LEU A 7 12.97 -1.62 7.48
CA LEU A 7 12.29 -1.45 6.20
C LEU A 7 12.52 -0.04 5.67
N PRO A 8 13.04 0.13 4.44
CA PRO A 8 13.28 1.46 3.86
C PRO A 8 12.02 2.35 3.83
N ILE A 9 10.85 1.76 3.59
CA ILE A 9 9.57 2.49 3.53
C ILE A 9 9.17 3.00 4.92
N TYR A 10 9.44 2.23 5.97
CA TYR A 10 9.16 2.63 7.35
C TYR A 10 10.06 3.80 7.76
N LYS A 11 11.37 3.68 7.49
CA LYS A 11 12.32 4.76 7.78
C LYS A 11 11.93 6.06 7.06
N ALA A 12 11.62 5.98 5.77
CA ALA A 12 11.20 7.14 4.99
C ALA A 12 9.92 7.79 5.56
N ALA A 13 8.93 6.99 5.96
CA ALA A 13 7.71 7.49 6.59
C ALA A 13 7.96 8.10 7.97
N PHE A 14 8.88 7.53 8.75
CA PHE A 14 9.24 8.05 10.07
C PHE A 14 9.97 9.39 9.97
N ASP A 15 10.94 9.48 9.07
CA ASP A 15 11.67 10.71 8.76
C ASP A 15 10.69 11.81 8.27
N MET A 16 9.71 11.44 7.43
CA MET A 16 8.63 12.34 7.00
C MET A 16 7.77 12.81 8.18
N ALA A 17 7.27 11.90 9.02
CA ALA A 17 6.43 12.26 10.17
C ALA A 17 7.17 13.20 11.14
N GLY A 18 8.44 12.92 11.43
CA GLY A 18 9.27 13.80 12.26
C GLY A 18 9.49 15.18 11.63
N HIS A 19 9.58 15.27 10.30
CA HIS A 19 9.65 16.54 9.60
C HIS A 19 8.34 17.33 9.68
N ILE A 20 7.20 16.66 9.53
CA ILE A 20 5.87 17.26 9.65
C ILE A 20 5.65 17.85 11.04
N GLU A 21 6.09 17.18 12.10
CA GLU A 21 5.98 17.71 13.46
C GLU A 21 6.71 19.07 13.61
N LYS A 22 7.89 19.19 12.99
CA LYS A 22 8.67 20.44 12.97
C LYS A 22 7.98 21.54 12.15
N ILE A 23 7.40 21.20 11.01
CA ILE A 23 6.65 22.14 10.17
C ILE A 23 5.43 22.67 10.91
N VAL A 24 4.56 21.79 11.41
CA VAL A 24 3.31 22.17 12.04
C VAL A 24 3.53 22.88 13.39
N ARG A 25 4.69 22.68 14.05
CA ARG A 25 5.07 23.48 15.23
C ARG A 25 5.02 24.98 14.92
N ASN A 26 5.40 25.38 13.71
CA ASN A 26 5.54 26.76 13.27
C ASN A 26 4.28 27.32 12.57
N PHE A 27 3.20 26.55 12.46
CA PHE A 27 1.94 27.06 11.91
C PHE A 27 1.38 28.17 12.79
N SER A 28 0.71 29.14 12.16
CA SER A 28 -0.12 30.11 12.88
C SER A 28 -1.19 29.39 13.69
N ARG A 29 -1.60 29.96 14.84
CA ARG A 29 -2.60 29.35 15.73
C ARG A 29 -3.89 28.98 14.99
N TYR A 30 -4.29 29.81 14.02
CA TYR A 30 -5.50 29.66 13.24
C TYR A 30 -5.51 28.35 12.41
N HIS A 31 -4.41 28.00 11.75
CA HIS A 31 -4.32 26.78 10.94
C HIS A 31 -3.75 25.57 11.70
N LYS A 32 -3.05 25.80 12.81
CA LYS A 32 -2.33 24.75 13.56
C LYS A 32 -3.25 23.67 14.13
N TYR A 33 -4.43 24.06 14.61
CA TYR A 33 -5.37 23.14 15.26
C TYR A 33 -6.38 22.50 14.30
N THR A 34 -6.43 22.98 13.06
CA THR A 34 -7.26 22.41 11.99
C THR A 34 -6.37 21.61 11.03
N LEU A 35 -5.88 22.24 9.95
CA LEU A 35 -5.03 21.64 8.93
C LEU A 35 -3.75 21.02 9.52
N GLY A 36 -3.15 21.67 10.51
CA GLY A 36 -1.95 21.17 11.18
C GLY A 36 -2.18 19.86 11.93
N THR A 37 -3.30 19.72 12.62
CA THR A 37 -3.67 18.48 13.32
C THR A 37 -3.89 17.35 12.31
N GLU A 38 -4.67 17.62 11.27
CA GLU A 38 -4.97 16.64 10.24
C GLU A 38 -3.72 16.15 9.50
N LEU A 39 -2.77 17.06 9.20
CA LEU A 39 -1.52 16.72 8.55
C LEU A 39 -0.65 15.80 9.41
N ARG A 40 -0.59 16.06 10.73
CA ARG A 40 0.10 15.18 11.67
C ARG A 40 -0.57 13.82 11.76
N ASP A 41 -1.90 13.79 11.86
CA ASP A 41 -2.66 12.54 11.95
C ASP A 41 -2.49 11.69 10.70
N CYS A 42 -2.52 12.29 9.51
CA CYS A 42 -2.23 11.59 8.26
C CYS A 42 -0.80 11.02 8.26
N SER A 43 0.20 11.76 8.75
CA SER A 43 1.59 11.26 8.81
C SER A 43 1.73 10.04 9.73
N ARG A 44 1.04 10.05 10.88
CA ARG A 44 0.98 8.92 11.82
C ARG A 44 0.20 7.74 11.26
N LYS A 45 -0.89 8.00 10.52
CA LYS A 45 -1.70 6.98 9.85
C LYS A 45 -0.87 6.21 8.83
N VAL A 46 -0.06 6.90 8.01
CA VAL A 46 0.88 6.27 7.07
C VAL A 46 1.83 5.30 7.78
N LEU A 47 2.43 5.71 8.90
CA LEU A 47 3.29 4.83 9.71
C LEU A 47 2.54 3.58 10.21
N LYS A 48 1.34 3.77 10.78
CA LYS A 48 0.50 2.68 11.28
C LYS A 48 0.17 1.68 10.17
N GLN A 49 -0.22 2.16 8.98
CA GLN A 49 -0.57 1.31 7.85
C GLN A 49 0.61 0.51 7.31
N ILE A 50 1.82 1.08 7.30
CA ILE A 50 3.04 0.36 6.92
C ILE A 50 3.30 -0.79 7.90
N ILE A 51 3.17 -0.55 9.20
CA ILE A 51 3.35 -1.58 10.23
C ILE A 51 2.31 -2.70 10.06
N GLU A 52 1.04 -2.33 9.87
CA GLU A 52 -0.07 -3.27 9.66
C GLU A 52 0.13 -4.10 8.37
N ALA A 53 0.49 -3.45 7.26
CA ALA A 53 0.75 -4.13 6.00
C ALA A 53 1.94 -5.09 6.09
N ASN A 54 2.97 -4.75 6.87
CA ASN A 54 4.11 -5.63 7.11
C ASN A 54 3.74 -6.86 7.95
N ALA A 55 2.83 -6.70 8.92
CA ALA A 55 2.38 -7.80 9.78
C ALA A 55 1.33 -8.70 9.09
N SER A 56 0.65 -8.21 8.05
CA SER A 56 -0.46 -8.91 7.40
C SER A 56 0.00 -9.93 6.35
N ARG A 57 -0.65 -11.10 6.35
CA ARG A 57 -0.54 -12.10 5.26
C ARG A 57 -1.29 -11.66 3.99
N ALA A 58 -2.36 -10.88 4.16
CA ALA A 58 -3.19 -10.33 3.10
C ALA A 58 -3.02 -8.80 3.08
N ARG A 59 -1.84 -8.35 2.64
CA ARG A 59 -1.46 -6.93 2.71
C ARG A 59 -1.99 -6.06 1.57
N GLU A 60 -2.50 -6.63 0.49
CA GLU A 60 -2.95 -5.87 -0.69
C GLU A 60 -4.01 -4.80 -0.38
N PRO A 61 -5.10 -5.08 0.37
CA PRO A 61 -6.08 -4.05 0.72
C PRO A 61 -5.46 -2.91 1.56
N LEU A 62 -4.54 -3.24 2.47
CA LEU A 62 -3.84 -2.27 3.31
C LEU A 62 -2.93 -1.36 2.48
N LEU A 63 -2.24 -1.92 1.48
CA LEU A 63 -1.36 -1.16 0.58
C LEU A 63 -2.14 -0.28 -0.39
N LEU A 64 -3.33 -0.71 -0.83
CA LEU A 64 -4.24 0.12 -1.62
C LEU A 64 -4.79 1.28 -0.79
N GLN A 65 -5.16 1.02 0.47
CA GLN A 65 -5.60 2.06 1.39
C GLN A 65 -4.46 3.06 1.69
N LEU A 66 -3.25 2.56 1.97
CA LEU A 66 -2.05 3.40 2.15
C LEU A 66 -1.81 4.28 0.91
N ARG A 67 -2.00 3.75 -0.30
CA ARG A 67 -1.88 4.55 -1.53
C ARG A 67 -2.87 5.70 -1.56
N GLN A 68 -4.14 5.45 -1.24
CA GLN A 68 -5.16 6.50 -1.20
C GLN A 68 -4.84 7.55 -0.13
N ASP A 69 -4.36 7.12 1.04
CA ASP A 69 -3.98 8.04 2.12
C ASP A 69 -2.74 8.88 1.77
N LEU A 70 -1.80 8.36 0.98
CA LEU A 70 -0.68 9.15 0.44
C LEU A 70 -1.13 10.16 -0.62
N GLU A 71 -2.14 9.84 -1.43
CA GLU A 71 -2.76 10.81 -2.34
C GLU A 71 -3.45 11.94 -1.56
N TRP A 72 -4.23 11.57 -0.54
CA TRP A 72 -4.85 12.54 0.37
C TRP A 72 -3.80 13.43 1.05
N PHE A 73 -2.72 12.83 1.56
CA PHE A 73 -1.62 13.55 2.17
C PHE A 73 -1.06 14.64 1.25
N LYS A 74 -0.88 14.37 -0.06
CA LYS A 74 -0.38 15.36 -1.01
C LYS A 74 -1.34 16.55 -1.15
N VAL A 75 -2.64 16.28 -1.26
CA VAL A 75 -3.66 17.33 -1.34
C VAL A 75 -3.66 18.17 -0.06
N LEU A 76 -3.66 17.53 1.10
CA LEU A 76 -3.63 18.22 2.39
C LEU A 76 -2.35 19.05 2.59
N ALA A 77 -1.19 18.51 2.21
CA ALA A 77 0.08 19.24 2.25
C ALA A 77 0.05 20.47 1.32
N ARG A 78 -0.59 20.35 0.14
CA ARG A 78 -0.77 21.49 -0.77
C ARG A 78 -1.69 22.54 -0.16
N LEU A 79 -2.82 22.15 0.42
CA LEU A 79 -3.73 23.07 1.12
C LEU A 79 -3.03 23.79 2.28
N CYS A 80 -2.25 23.07 3.08
CA CYS A 80 -1.42 23.65 4.13
C CYS A 80 -0.41 24.68 3.57
N HIS A 81 0.14 24.45 2.37
CA HIS A 81 1.05 25.39 1.72
C HIS A 81 0.34 26.67 1.28
N GLU A 82 -0.81 26.54 0.61
CA GLU A 82 -1.62 27.69 0.18
C GLU A 82 -2.13 28.52 1.37
N ALA A 83 -2.42 27.87 2.50
CA ALA A 83 -2.78 28.53 3.75
C ALA A 83 -1.58 29.21 4.48
N GLY A 84 -0.38 29.20 3.89
CA GLY A 84 0.81 29.80 4.48
C GLY A 84 1.40 29.02 5.66
N GLY A 85 1.04 27.75 5.83
CA GLY A 85 1.59 26.89 6.90
C GLY A 85 3.07 26.54 6.68
N PHE A 86 3.50 26.40 5.43
CA PHE A 86 4.89 26.13 5.10
C PHE A 86 5.72 27.41 5.06
N ALA A 87 6.93 27.36 5.63
CA ALA A 87 7.84 28.50 5.65
C ALA A 87 8.31 28.95 4.25
N SER A 88 8.30 28.06 3.27
CA SER A 88 8.61 28.36 1.88
C SER A 88 8.08 27.28 0.94
N THR A 89 7.98 27.59 -0.36
CA THR A 89 7.67 26.59 -1.39
C THR A 89 8.68 25.45 -1.42
N ARG A 90 9.96 25.72 -1.14
CA ARG A 90 10.99 24.66 -1.05
C ARG A 90 10.68 23.68 0.08
N ALA A 91 10.21 24.14 1.24
CA ALA A 91 9.83 23.27 2.35
C ALA A 91 8.64 22.36 1.97
N TYR A 92 7.66 22.91 1.25
CA TYR A 92 6.54 22.13 0.71
C TYR A 92 7.01 21.09 -0.32
N LEU A 93 7.86 21.48 -1.28
CA LEU A 93 8.38 20.58 -2.30
C LEU A 93 9.15 19.41 -1.70
N HIS A 94 9.95 19.66 -0.65
CA HIS A 94 10.66 18.60 0.05
C HIS A 94 9.70 17.57 0.67
N VAL A 95 8.61 18.02 1.31
CA VAL A 95 7.58 17.10 1.82
C VAL A 95 6.91 16.33 0.68
N SER A 96 6.60 17.01 -0.43
CA SER A 96 6.02 16.37 -1.61
C SER A 96 6.90 15.24 -2.15
N GLU A 97 8.21 15.47 -2.25
CA GLU A 97 9.21 14.47 -2.65
C GLU A 97 9.27 13.27 -1.68
N GLN A 98 9.22 13.52 -0.37
CA GLN A 98 9.17 12.46 0.64
C GLN A 98 7.94 11.56 0.43
N VAL A 99 6.76 12.16 0.23
CA VAL A 99 5.50 11.42 0.00
C VAL A 99 5.56 10.61 -1.30
N VAL A 100 6.09 11.19 -2.39
CA VAL A 100 6.28 10.47 -3.66
C VAL A 100 7.26 9.30 -3.50
N GLY A 101 8.34 9.49 -2.73
CA GLY A 101 9.28 8.42 -2.40
C GLY A 101 8.63 7.25 -1.68
N ILE A 102 7.75 7.53 -0.71
CA ILE A 102 6.99 6.50 0.00
C ILE A 102 5.97 5.82 -0.93
N ALA A 103 5.27 6.58 -1.77
CA ALA A 103 4.31 6.05 -2.73
C ALA A 103 4.97 5.08 -3.73
N ARG A 104 6.18 5.40 -4.22
CA ARG A 104 6.96 4.50 -5.09
C ARG A 104 7.31 3.18 -4.39
N GLN A 105 7.69 3.24 -3.11
CA GLN A 105 7.98 2.04 -2.32
C GLN A 105 6.71 1.19 -2.07
N ASN A 106 5.58 1.84 -1.80
CA ASN A 106 4.28 1.17 -1.68
C ASN A 106 3.88 0.45 -2.97
N GLU A 107 4.05 1.10 -4.13
CA GLU A 107 3.83 0.47 -5.44
C GLU A 107 4.77 -0.74 -5.68
N GLY A 108 6.01 -0.67 -5.21
CA GLY A 108 6.92 -1.81 -5.20
C GLY A 108 6.35 -3.01 -4.42
N TRP A 109 5.76 -2.78 -3.25
CA TRP A 109 5.12 -3.83 -2.44
C TRP A 109 3.84 -4.38 -3.08
N LEU A 110 3.03 -3.53 -3.71
CA LEU A 110 1.85 -3.96 -4.46
C LEU A 110 2.22 -4.92 -5.60
N ARG A 111 3.25 -4.57 -6.40
CA ARG A 111 3.75 -5.42 -7.48
C ARG A 111 4.28 -6.77 -7.00
N GLN A 112 4.94 -6.81 -5.84
CA GLN A 112 5.38 -8.07 -5.24
C GLN A 112 4.19 -8.94 -4.82
N THR A 113 3.10 -8.31 -4.36
CA THR A 113 1.90 -9.00 -3.90
C THR A 113 1.09 -9.57 -5.07
N SER A 114 0.99 -8.87 -6.20
CA SER A 114 0.35 -9.38 -7.42
C SER A 114 1.08 -10.57 -8.03
N LYS A 115 2.42 -10.49 -8.19
CA LYS A 115 3.25 -11.62 -8.68
C LYS A 115 3.12 -12.87 -7.82
N SER A 116 3.07 -12.70 -6.49
CA SER A 116 2.89 -13.80 -5.54
C SER A 116 1.52 -14.50 -5.69
N ARG A 117 0.52 -13.80 -6.22
CA ARG A 117 -0.83 -14.33 -6.49
C ARG A 117 -0.87 -15.06 -7.83
N GLU A 118 -0.35 -14.45 -8.90
CA GLU A 118 -0.26 -15.05 -10.25
C GLU A 118 0.53 -16.36 -10.26
N GLY A 119 1.67 -16.42 -9.57
CA GLY A 119 2.49 -17.64 -9.44
C GLY A 119 1.85 -18.74 -8.56
N ARG A 120 0.80 -18.40 -7.81
CA ARG A 120 0.00 -19.37 -7.03
C ARG A 120 -1.16 -19.90 -7.87
N THR A 121 -1.78 -19.05 -8.68
CA THR A 121 -2.83 -19.42 -9.65
C THR A 121 -2.30 -20.39 -10.72
N THR A 122 -1.16 -20.07 -11.34
CA THR A 122 -0.54 -20.93 -12.37
C THR A 122 -0.17 -22.32 -11.84
N ARG A 123 0.36 -22.42 -10.61
CA ARG A 123 0.65 -23.72 -9.97
C ARG A 123 -0.60 -24.56 -9.71
N LYS A 124 -1.74 -23.95 -9.40
CA LYS A 124 -3.01 -24.66 -9.19
C LYS A 124 -3.53 -25.26 -10.51
N ILE A 125 -3.53 -24.46 -11.57
CA ILE A 125 -4.01 -24.88 -12.90
C ILE A 125 -3.18 -26.04 -13.45
N SER A 126 -1.85 -25.99 -13.31
CA SER A 126 -0.97 -27.09 -13.75
C SER A 126 -1.10 -28.36 -12.89
N GLY A 127 -1.52 -28.24 -11.63
CA GLY A 127 -1.76 -29.39 -10.74
C GLY A 127 -3.07 -30.12 -11.02
N GLU A 128 -4.10 -29.41 -11.49
CA GLU A 128 -5.42 -29.98 -11.82
C GLU A 128 -5.46 -30.63 -13.21
N ALA A 129 -4.60 -30.21 -14.15
CA ALA A 129 -4.51 -30.81 -15.49
C ALA A 129 -3.87 -32.22 -15.54
N GLY A 130 -3.39 -32.75 -14.40
CA GLY A 130 -2.70 -34.05 -14.31
C GLY A 130 -3.56 -35.27 -13.99
N HIS A 131 -4.89 -35.14 -13.81
CA HIS A 131 -5.75 -36.22 -13.31
C HIS A 131 -6.97 -36.56 -14.19
N GLY A 132 -6.88 -36.37 -15.51
CA GLY A 132 -7.90 -36.81 -16.46
C GLY A 132 -7.32 -37.78 -17.49
N ARG A 133 -7.18 -39.06 -17.15
CA ARG A 133 -6.90 -40.12 -18.14
C ARG A 133 -8.18 -40.93 -18.34
N CYS A 134 -8.58 -40.99 -19.62
CA CYS A 134 -9.74 -41.61 -20.22
C CYS A 134 -10.07 -43.04 -19.72
N GLU A 135 -11.34 -43.28 -19.46
CA GLU A 135 -11.98 -44.58 -19.74
C GLU A 135 -12.97 -44.33 -20.88
N VAL A 136 -12.72 -44.96 -22.03
CA VAL A 136 -13.65 -45.05 -23.15
C VAL A 136 -14.23 -46.45 -23.08
N GLU A 137 -15.38 -46.61 -22.39
CA GLU A 137 -16.17 -47.83 -22.49
C GLU A 137 -16.90 -47.84 -23.83
N SER A 138 -16.49 -48.74 -24.70
CA SER A 138 -17.15 -49.07 -25.94
C SER A 138 -18.09 -50.26 -25.71
N ASP A 139 -19.38 -49.98 -25.48
CA ASP A 139 -20.43 -51.00 -25.48
C ASP A 139 -20.91 -51.26 -26.92
N GLY A 140 -20.64 -52.46 -27.42
CA GLY A 140 -21.24 -53.01 -28.64
C GLY A 140 -22.44 -53.90 -28.29
N PRO A 141 -23.49 -53.97 -29.14
CA PRO A 141 -24.72 -54.68 -28.79
C PRO A 141 -24.59 -56.19 -29.07
N ALA A 142 -25.06 -57.01 -28.14
CA ALA A 142 -25.30 -58.43 -28.35
C ALA A 142 -26.81 -58.71 -28.30
N ASP A 143 -27.40 -58.92 -29.47
CA ASP A 143 -28.65 -59.65 -29.67
C ASP A 143 -28.26 -61.10 -30.00
N PRO A 144 -28.96 -62.11 -29.46
CA PRO A 144 -29.88 -62.81 -30.37
C PRO A 144 -31.20 -63.25 -29.72
N GLY A 145 -32.28 -63.01 -30.45
CA GLY A 145 -33.54 -63.74 -30.35
C GLY A 145 -33.45 -65.21 -30.82
N PRO A 146 -34.59 -65.92 -30.80
CA PRO A 146 -34.75 -67.28 -30.26
C PRO A 146 -34.14 -68.43 -31.07
#